data_AF-A0AAV2JG76-F1
#
_entry.id   AF-A0AAV2JG76-F1
#
_cell.length_a   1.000
_cell.length_b   1.000
_cell.length_c   1.000
_cell.angle_alpha   90.00
_cell.angle_beta   90.00
_cell.angle_gamma   90.00
#
_symmetry.space_group_name_H-M   'P 1'
#
loop_
_entity.id
_entity.type
_entity.pdbx_description
1 polymer ?
#
loop_
_entity_poly.entity_id
_entity_poly.type
_entity_poly.pdbx_seq_one_letter_code
_entity_poly.pdbx_strand_id
1 'polypeptide(L)'
;MSSEEFEKLHEMYKCLYDELKLLPDRALNAQGEERKRLVRVFDERQGEAEEVLQGMEDELRGAPPLFRNAMNTKLRIYQRDMAKLQREMKNNSSHLTSQGGNYGIYSERNQHSTHLQSQRALLLQGTESLNNATQSIERSQRIAVETDQIGTDIIEELGEQREQLDRTRDRLVNTGENLTRSRKILRKMARRLVTNKLLLGIIILMEVAILGAVVYLKFFRK
;
A
#
# COMPACT_ATOMS: atom_id res chain seq x y z
N MET A 1 -17.02 -10.62 -8.02
CA MET A 1 -16.83 -11.51 -6.85
C MET A 1 -15.48 -11.26 -6.18
N SER A 2 -14.36 -11.16 -6.90
CA SER A 2 -13.02 -10.97 -6.31
C SER A 2 -12.82 -9.75 -5.36
N SER A 3 -13.55 -8.64 -5.56
CA SER A 3 -13.38 -7.44 -4.71
C SER A 3 -13.90 -7.62 -3.28
N GLU A 4 -14.96 -8.39 -3.07
CA GLU A 4 -15.59 -8.51 -1.73
C GLU A 4 -14.80 -9.43 -0.80
N GLU A 5 -14.23 -10.51 -1.34
CA GLU A 5 -13.37 -11.42 -0.59
C GLU A 5 -12.06 -10.73 -0.20
N PHE A 6 -11.50 -9.95 -1.12
CA PHE A 6 -10.33 -9.12 -0.82
C PHE A 6 -10.61 -8.09 0.29
N GLU A 7 -11.77 -7.41 0.25
CA GLU A 7 -12.14 -6.44 1.29
C GLU A 7 -12.27 -7.08 2.67
N LYS A 8 -12.88 -8.27 2.76
CA LYS A 8 -12.97 -9.01 4.03
C LYS A 8 -11.60 -9.40 4.57
N LEU A 9 -10.70 -9.92 3.72
CA LEU A 9 -9.33 -10.25 4.10
C LEU A 9 -8.56 -9.01 4.57
N HIS A 10 -8.76 -7.88 3.89
CA HIS A 10 -8.15 -6.61 4.28
C HIS A 10 -8.66 -6.09 5.63
N GLU A 11 -9.96 -6.20 5.92
CA GLU A 11 -10.51 -5.85 7.24
C GLU A 11 -9.98 -6.78 8.34
N MET A 12 -9.92 -8.09 8.08
CA MET A 12 -9.32 -9.06 9.00
C MET A 12 -7.86 -8.72 9.30
N TYR A 13 -7.06 -8.42 8.27
CA TYR A 13 -5.67 -8.02 8.43
C TYR A 13 -5.54 -6.76 9.29
N LYS A 14 -6.38 -5.74 9.08
CA LYS A 14 -6.36 -4.51 9.89
C LYS A 14 -6.64 -4.78 11.36
N CYS A 15 -7.66 -5.59 11.67
CA CYS A 15 -7.97 -5.96 13.05
C CYS A 15 -6.78 -6.68 13.70
N LEU A 16 -6.18 -7.65 13.01
CA LEU A 16 -4.99 -8.36 13.49
C LEU A 16 -3.78 -7.43 13.67
N TYR A 17 -3.57 -6.50 12.75
CA TYR A 17 -2.47 -5.54 12.81
C TYR A 17 -2.61 -4.57 13.99
N ASP A 18 -3.82 -4.07 14.25
CA ASP A 18 -4.08 -3.18 15.40
C ASP A 18 -3.86 -3.91 16.73
N GLU A 19 -4.21 -5.19 16.82
CA GLU A 19 -3.89 -6.04 17.98
C GLU A 19 -2.37 -6.25 18.12
N LEU A 20 -1.69 -6.63 17.04
CA LEU A 20 -0.24 -6.90 17.01
C LEU A 20 0.58 -5.66 17.37
N LYS A 21 0.15 -4.47 16.96
CA LYS A 21 0.85 -3.21 17.24
C LYS A 21 0.92 -2.88 18.73
N LEU A 22 -0.04 -3.35 19.53
CA LEU A 22 -0.10 -3.05 20.97
C LEU A 22 0.72 -4.05 21.82
N LEU A 23 1.05 -5.21 21.28
CA LEU A 23 1.73 -6.27 22.01
C LEU A 23 3.20 -5.95 22.36
N PRO A 24 4.02 -5.35 21.47
CA PRO A 24 5.40 -4.96 21.82
C PRO A 24 5.49 -3.98 22.99
N ASP A 25 4.59 -2.99 23.05
CA ASP A 25 4.53 -1.99 24.13
C ASP A 25 4.10 -2.63 25.46
N ARG A 26 3.11 -3.52 25.43
CA ARG A 26 2.72 -4.30 26.62
C ARG A 26 3.82 -5.24 27.08
N ALA A 27 4.55 -5.86 26.16
CA ALA A 27 5.65 -6.76 26.46
C ALA A 27 6.88 -6.05 27.06
N LEU A 28 7.06 -4.74 26.79
CA LEU A 28 8.08 -3.92 27.47
C LEU A 28 7.76 -3.72 28.96
N ASN A 29 6.49 -3.56 29.28
CA ASN A 29 6.03 -3.31 30.65
C ASN A 29 5.82 -4.59 31.48
N ALA A 30 5.68 -5.75 30.82
CA ALA A 30 5.52 -7.05 31.48
C ALA A 30 6.88 -7.70 31.86
N GLN A 31 6.91 -8.45 32.96
CA GLN A 31 8.11 -9.15 33.44
C GLN A 31 7.95 -10.67 33.44
N GLY A 32 9.07 -11.38 33.26
CA GLY A 32 9.16 -12.83 33.43
C GLY A 32 8.19 -13.65 32.58
N GLU A 33 7.30 -14.39 33.25
CA GLU A 33 6.38 -15.35 32.65
C GLU A 33 5.25 -14.70 31.83
N GLU A 34 4.73 -13.56 32.28
CA GLU A 34 3.71 -12.79 31.57
C GLU A 34 4.24 -12.28 30.23
N ARG A 35 5.49 -11.81 30.20
CA ARG A 35 6.16 -11.40 28.97
C ARG A 35 6.35 -12.57 28.01
N LYS A 36 6.77 -13.73 28.51
CA LYS A 36 6.94 -14.95 27.69
C LYS A 36 5.60 -15.41 27.09
N ARG A 37 4.50 -15.26 27.83
CA ARG A 37 3.14 -15.49 27.31
C ARG A 37 2.79 -14.49 26.21
N LEU A 38 3.06 -13.20 26.41
CA LEU A 38 2.80 -12.16 25.40
C LEU A 38 3.61 -12.38 24.12
N VAL A 39 4.86 -12.83 24.21
CA VAL A 39 5.68 -13.18 23.03
C VAL A 39 5.04 -14.33 22.25
N ARG A 40 4.58 -15.39 22.92
CA ARG A 40 3.91 -16.51 22.24
C ARG A 40 2.62 -16.09 21.55
N VAL A 41 1.82 -15.25 22.22
CA VAL A 41 0.59 -14.69 21.63
C VAL A 41 0.94 -13.83 20.42
N PHE A 42 2.01 -13.04 20.49
CA PHE A 42 2.49 -12.26 19.34
C PHE A 42 2.90 -13.17 18.18
N ASP A 43 3.68 -14.23 18.43
CA ASP A 43 4.12 -15.17 17.39
C ASP A 43 2.92 -15.88 16.72
N GLU A 44 1.91 -16.28 17.51
CA GLU A 44 0.68 -16.91 17.00
C GLU A 44 -0.13 -15.94 16.11
N ARG A 45 -0.39 -14.72 16.62
CA ARG A 45 -1.14 -13.70 15.86
C ARG A 45 -0.38 -13.19 14.65
N GLN A 46 0.95 -13.18 14.71
CA GLN A 46 1.79 -12.87 13.55
C GLN A 46 1.59 -13.93 12.46
N GLY A 47 1.58 -15.22 12.82
CA GLY A 47 1.30 -16.30 11.88
C GLY A 47 -0.08 -16.17 11.22
N GLU A 48 -1.12 -15.85 11.99
CA GLU A 48 -2.47 -15.58 11.46
C GLU A 48 -2.46 -14.40 10.47
N ALA A 49 -1.76 -13.32 10.79
CA ALA A 49 -1.68 -12.15 9.92
C ALA A 49 -0.90 -12.43 8.62
N GLU A 50 0.15 -13.27 8.67
CA GLU A 50 0.88 -13.73 7.49
C GLU A 50 0.00 -14.62 6.59
N GLU A 51 -0.82 -15.50 7.17
CA GLU A 51 -1.78 -16.32 6.42
C GLU A 51 -2.83 -15.45 5.71
N VAL A 52 -3.36 -14.43 6.38
CA VAL A 52 -4.31 -13.48 5.77
C VAL A 52 -3.65 -12.69 4.63
N LEU A 53 -2.41 -12.24 4.80
CA LEU A 53 -1.66 -11.55 3.73
C LEU A 53 -1.44 -12.45 2.52
N GLN A 54 -1.14 -13.73 2.74
CA GLN A 54 -1.01 -14.71 1.66
C GLN A 54 -2.37 -14.92 0.93
N GLY A 55 -3.47 -15.01 1.68
CA GLY A 55 -4.81 -15.05 1.10
C GLY A 55 -5.13 -13.82 0.25
N MET A 56 -4.72 -12.63 0.69
CA MET A 56 -4.86 -11.39 -0.10
C MET A 56 -4.04 -11.43 -1.39
N GLU A 57 -2.82 -11.98 -1.36
CA GLU A 57 -1.99 -12.15 -2.57
C GLU A 57 -2.63 -13.10 -3.58
N ASP A 58 -3.19 -14.22 -3.12
CA ASP A 58 -3.85 -15.20 -3.98
C ASP A 58 -5.10 -14.63 -4.63
N GLU A 59 -5.91 -13.85 -3.89
CA GLU A 59 -7.09 -13.19 -4.43
C GLU A 59 -6.74 -12.16 -5.51
N LEU A 60 -5.62 -11.45 -5.35
CA LEU A 60 -5.13 -10.50 -6.34
C LEU A 60 -4.66 -11.13 -7.65
N ARG A 61 -4.39 -12.44 -7.70
CA ARG A 61 -4.08 -13.14 -8.96
C ARG A 61 -5.28 -13.16 -9.91
N GLY A 62 -6.50 -13.19 -9.37
CA GLY A 62 -7.76 -13.15 -10.13
C GLY A 62 -8.21 -11.73 -10.53
N ALA A 63 -7.58 -10.68 -9.99
CA ALA A 63 -8.04 -9.31 -10.13
C ALA A 63 -7.52 -8.58 -11.39
N PRO A 64 -8.21 -7.53 -11.87
CA PRO A 64 -7.74 -6.72 -13.00
C PRO A 64 -6.37 -6.06 -12.75
N PRO A 65 -5.53 -5.86 -13.79
CA PRO A 65 -4.14 -5.39 -13.63
C PRO A 65 -4.00 -4.05 -12.89
N LEU A 66 -4.92 -3.11 -13.11
CA LEU A 66 -4.90 -1.80 -12.47
C LEU A 66 -5.11 -1.89 -10.95
N PHE A 67 -6.07 -2.73 -10.51
CA PHE A 67 -6.34 -2.96 -9.10
C PHE A 67 -5.22 -3.76 -8.45
N ARG A 68 -4.73 -4.80 -9.15
CA ARG A 68 -3.63 -5.66 -8.70
C ARG A 68 -2.35 -4.87 -8.41
N ASN A 69 -1.93 -3.99 -9.32
CA ASN A 69 -0.70 -3.22 -9.14
C ASN A 69 -0.79 -2.28 -7.91
N ALA A 70 -1.89 -1.54 -7.79
CA ALA A 70 -2.10 -0.64 -6.65
C ALA A 70 -2.16 -1.40 -5.31
N MET A 71 -2.72 -2.60 -5.30
CA MET A 71 -2.87 -3.39 -4.09
C MET A 71 -1.62 -4.19 -3.72
N ASN A 72 -0.83 -4.64 -4.70
CA ASN A 72 0.49 -5.23 -4.48
C ASN A 72 1.44 -4.25 -3.77
N THR A 73 1.39 -2.96 -4.12
CA THR A 73 2.14 -1.93 -3.39
C THR A 73 1.73 -1.89 -1.91
N LYS A 74 0.43 -1.99 -1.60
CA LYS A 74 -0.05 -2.02 -0.21
C LYS A 74 0.37 -3.28 0.53
N LEU A 75 0.30 -4.44 -0.10
CA LEU A 75 0.74 -5.71 0.50
C LEU A 75 2.23 -5.70 0.86
N ARG A 76 3.08 -5.14 -0.01
CA ARG A 76 4.51 -4.95 0.30
C ARG A 76 4.72 -4.05 1.52
N ILE A 77 3.92 -2.99 1.67
CA ILE A 77 3.97 -2.12 2.86
C ILE A 77 3.54 -2.90 4.11
N TYR A 78 2.47 -3.69 4.03
CA TYR A 78 1.98 -4.52 5.13
C TYR A 78 2.99 -5.59 5.58
N GLN A 79 3.65 -6.26 4.64
CA GLN A 79 4.73 -7.21 4.93
C GLN A 79 5.91 -6.53 5.64
N ARG A 80 6.31 -5.34 5.16
CA ARG A 80 7.38 -4.55 5.78
C ARG A 80 7.02 -4.13 7.20
N ASP A 81 5.79 -3.65 7.41
CA ASP A 81 5.33 -3.19 8.72
C ASP A 81 5.24 -4.38 9.70
N MET A 82 4.83 -5.57 9.23
CA MET A 82 4.87 -6.81 10.01
C MET A 82 6.30 -7.21 10.40
N ALA A 83 7.23 -7.19 9.45
CA ALA A 83 8.64 -7.49 9.71
C ALA A 83 9.26 -6.50 10.71
N LYS A 84 8.82 -5.23 10.70
CA LYS A 84 9.24 -4.22 11.68
C LYS A 84 8.73 -4.57 13.09
N LEU A 85 7.45 -4.90 13.24
CA LEU A 85 6.86 -5.30 14.53
C LEU A 85 7.55 -6.54 15.10
N GLN A 86 7.85 -7.53 14.26
CA GLN A 86 8.58 -8.73 14.67
C GLN A 86 9.98 -8.40 15.20
N ARG A 87 10.71 -7.50 14.53
CA ARG A 87 12.03 -7.04 15.00
C ARG A 87 11.93 -6.30 16.33
N GLU A 88 10.94 -5.43 16.49
CA GLU A 88 10.71 -4.71 17.75
C GLU A 88 10.47 -5.70 18.91
N MET A 89 9.62 -6.71 18.70
CA MET A 89 9.36 -7.74 19.72
C MET A 89 10.62 -8.58 20.03
N LYS A 90 11.42 -8.93 19.01
CA LYS A 90 12.67 -9.71 19.20
C LYS A 90 13.79 -8.92 19.88
N ASN A 91 13.92 -7.63 19.57
CA ASN A 91 14.88 -6.74 20.24
C ASN A 91 14.51 -6.55 21.71
N ASN A 92 13.22 -6.45 21.99
CA ASN A 92 12.73 -6.37 23.35
C ASN A 92 13.05 -7.66 24.13
N SER A 93 12.85 -8.85 23.54
CA SER A 93 13.07 -10.13 24.24
C SER A 93 14.55 -10.49 24.49
N SER A 94 15.47 -10.06 23.62
CA SER A 94 16.91 -10.34 23.72
C SER A 94 17.62 -9.57 24.84
N HIS A 95 16.98 -8.56 25.44
CA HIS A 95 17.55 -7.77 26.54
C HIS A 95 17.63 -8.53 27.88
N LEU A 96 17.03 -9.73 28.00
CA LEU A 96 17.00 -10.53 29.25
C LEU A 96 17.78 -11.84 29.21
N THR A 97 18.15 -12.39 28.05
CA THR A 97 18.99 -13.60 28.01
C THR A 97 20.40 -13.34 28.55
N SER A 98 20.84 -12.08 28.61
CA SER A 98 22.10 -11.67 29.26
C SER A 98 22.00 -11.46 30.78
N GLN A 99 20.80 -11.50 31.38
CA GLN A 99 20.58 -11.14 32.79
C GLN A 99 19.84 -12.24 33.58
N GLY A 100 19.84 -13.48 33.08
CA GLY A 100 19.11 -14.61 33.68
C GLY A 100 19.97 -15.69 34.33
N GLY A 101 21.29 -15.49 34.45
CA GLY A 101 22.20 -16.47 35.03
C GLY A 101 22.89 -15.96 36.28
N ASN A 102 22.67 -16.66 37.40
CA ASN A 102 23.56 -16.71 38.56
C ASN A 102 23.27 -15.80 39.77
N TYR A 103 22.11 -15.97 40.41
CA TYR A 103 21.98 -15.75 41.85
C TYR A 103 21.38 -17.00 42.51
N GLY A 104 22.26 -17.85 43.06
CA GLY A 104 21.91 -19.10 43.71
C GLY A 104 23.00 -19.57 44.67
N ILE A 105 23.24 -18.77 45.72
CA ILE A 105 23.56 -19.17 47.11
C ILE A 105 24.29 -20.53 47.25
N TYR A 106 25.61 -20.58 47.11
CA TYR A 106 26.46 -21.54 47.82
C TYR A 106 27.92 -21.04 47.80
N SER A 107 28.47 -20.75 49.00
CA SER A 107 29.88 -20.94 49.42
C SER A 107 30.50 -19.79 50.25
N GLU A 108 30.06 -19.67 51.50
CA GLU A 108 30.89 -19.14 52.59
C GLU A 108 32.01 -20.14 52.95
N ARG A 109 33.03 -20.30 52.10
CA ARG A 109 34.28 -20.99 52.53
C ARG A 109 35.54 -20.78 51.70
N ASN A 110 35.58 -19.92 50.66
CA ASN A 110 36.77 -19.86 49.81
C ASN A 110 37.09 -18.44 49.30
N GLN A 111 37.46 -17.53 50.19
CA GLN A 111 37.56 -16.09 49.87
C GLN A 111 38.86 -15.66 49.15
N HIS A 112 39.89 -16.50 49.02
CA HIS A 112 41.17 -16.06 48.43
C HIS A 112 41.42 -16.54 47.00
N SER A 113 40.99 -17.76 46.64
CA SER A 113 41.15 -18.31 45.28
C SER A 113 40.06 -17.86 44.30
N THR A 114 38.95 -17.34 44.81
CA THR A 114 37.76 -16.93 44.04
C THR A 114 37.92 -15.56 43.39
N HIS A 115 38.77 -14.67 43.91
CA HIS A 115 38.90 -13.32 43.37
C HIS A 115 39.58 -13.27 42.00
N LEU A 116 40.60 -14.10 41.77
CA LEU A 116 41.27 -14.22 40.46
C LEU A 116 40.39 -14.94 39.43
N GLN A 117 39.58 -15.91 39.88
CA GLN A 117 38.67 -16.64 39.02
C GLN A 117 37.46 -15.79 38.63
N SER A 118 36.94 -14.96 39.53
CA SER A 118 35.86 -14.02 39.25
C SER A 118 36.31 -12.88 38.33
N GLN A 119 37.54 -12.38 38.47
CA GLN A 119 38.12 -11.42 37.51
C GLN A 119 38.26 -12.01 36.10
N ARG A 120 38.72 -13.26 35.97
CA ARG A 120 38.77 -13.94 34.66
C ARG A 120 37.39 -14.18 34.06
N ALA A 121 36.41 -14.57 34.88
CA ALA A 121 35.03 -14.74 34.45
C ALA A 121 34.41 -13.40 33.98
N LEU A 122 34.66 -12.31 34.70
CA LEU A 122 34.24 -10.96 34.32
C LEU A 122 34.89 -10.49 33.00
N LEU A 123 36.18 -10.75 32.81
CA LEU A 123 36.86 -10.40 31.56
C LEU A 123 36.34 -11.23 30.38
N LEU A 124 36.15 -12.54 30.56
CA LEU A 124 35.56 -13.41 29.53
C LEU A 124 34.13 -12.95 29.19
N GLN A 125 33.31 -12.65 30.19
CA GLN A 125 31.96 -12.12 30.00
C GLN A 125 31.96 -10.77 29.28
N GLY A 126 32.90 -9.88 29.62
CA GLY A 126 33.11 -8.62 28.91
C GLY A 126 33.49 -8.83 27.45
N THR A 127 34.37 -9.80 27.17
CA THR A 127 34.77 -10.14 25.79
C THR A 127 33.63 -10.75 24.98
N GLU A 128 32.81 -11.61 25.60
CA GLU A 128 31.65 -12.23 24.98
C GLU A 128 30.55 -11.19 24.69
N SER A 129 30.29 -10.29 25.64
CA SER A 129 29.36 -9.17 25.45
C SER A 129 29.80 -8.24 24.32
N LEU A 130 31.09 -7.92 24.25
CA LEU A 130 31.66 -7.10 23.18
C LEU A 130 31.60 -7.79 21.82
N ASN A 131 31.88 -9.09 21.77
CA ASN A 131 31.74 -9.88 20.55
C ASN A 131 30.29 -9.93 20.06
N ASN A 132 29.34 -10.14 20.97
CA ASN A 132 27.91 -10.10 20.66
C ASN A 132 27.45 -8.72 20.18
N ALA A 133 27.93 -7.64 20.81
CA ALA A 133 27.66 -6.27 20.39
C ALA A 133 28.23 -6.00 18.98
N THR A 134 29.45 -6.46 18.71
CA THR A 134 30.10 -6.34 17.39
C THR A 134 29.29 -7.06 16.31
N GLN A 135 28.87 -8.30 16.58
CA GLN A 135 28.04 -9.07 15.66
C GLN A 135 26.65 -8.43 15.47
N SER A 136 26.11 -7.79 16.50
CA SER A 136 24.86 -7.03 16.41
C SER A 136 25.00 -5.82 15.50
N ILE A 137 26.09 -5.06 15.63
CA ILE A 137 26.41 -3.91 14.78
C ILE A 137 26.57 -4.35 13.32
N GLU A 138 27.31 -5.43 13.06
CA GLU A 138 27.50 -5.97 11.71
C GLU A 138 26.16 -6.35 11.06
N ARG A 139 25.27 -7.02 11.82
CA ARG A 139 23.91 -7.32 11.36
C ARG A 139 23.10 -6.05 11.07
N SER A 140 23.15 -5.06 11.97
CA SER A 140 22.46 -3.78 11.78
C SER A 140 22.96 -3.04 10.54
N GLN A 141 24.26 -3.05 10.28
CA GLN A 141 24.84 -2.45 9.08
C GLN A 141 24.36 -3.15 7.81
N ARG A 142 24.34 -4.50 7.80
CA ARG A 142 23.81 -5.26 6.67
C ARG A 142 22.33 -4.91 6.40
N ILE A 143 21.52 -4.85 7.46
CA ILE A 143 20.10 -4.50 7.35
C ILE A 143 19.91 -3.07 6.87
N ALA A 144 20.76 -2.13 7.31
CA ALA A 144 20.70 -0.74 6.85
C ALA A 144 20.96 -0.66 5.33
N VAL A 145 21.97 -1.38 4.83
CA VAL A 145 22.26 -1.43 3.38
C VAL A 145 21.11 -2.06 2.59
N GLU A 146 20.53 -3.16 3.08
CA GLU A 146 19.35 -3.78 2.46
C GLU A 146 18.15 -2.82 2.44
N THR A 147 17.96 -2.07 3.53
CA THR A 147 16.89 -1.08 3.64
C THR A 147 17.12 0.11 2.70
N ASP A 148 18.35 0.57 2.53
CA ASP A 148 18.71 1.63 1.59
C ASP A 148 18.48 1.18 0.13
N GLN A 149 18.78 -0.07 -0.19
CA GLN A 149 18.50 -0.65 -1.51
C GLN A 149 16.99 -0.68 -1.78
N ILE A 150 16.20 -1.21 -0.84
CA ILE A 150 14.74 -1.23 -0.96
C ILE A 150 14.19 0.21 -1.08
N GLY A 151 14.74 1.15 -0.32
CA GLY A 151 14.37 2.56 -0.40
C GLY A 151 14.65 3.16 -1.77
N THR A 152 15.78 2.79 -2.38
CA THR A 152 16.16 3.22 -3.74
C THR A 152 15.19 2.67 -4.78
N ASP A 153 14.88 1.37 -4.71
CA ASP A 153 13.93 0.71 -5.62
C ASP A 153 12.53 1.35 -5.53
N ILE A 154 12.09 1.71 -4.32
CA ILE A 154 10.82 2.42 -4.10
C ILE A 154 10.85 3.81 -4.75
N ILE A 155 11.96 4.55 -4.64
CA ILE A 155 12.08 5.88 -5.25
C ILE A 155 12.02 5.78 -6.78
N GLU A 156 12.65 4.76 -7.36
CA GLU A 156 12.59 4.49 -8.80
C GLU A 156 11.15 4.18 -9.24
N GLU A 157 10.47 3.25 -8.56
CA GLU A 157 9.07 2.89 -8.86
C GLU A 157 8.12 4.09 -8.72
N LEU A 158 8.28 4.92 -7.68
CA LEU A 158 7.51 6.15 -7.52
C LEU A 158 7.78 7.16 -8.64
N GLY A 159 9.02 7.21 -9.15
CA GLY A 159 9.40 7.97 -10.33
C GLY A 159 8.65 7.52 -11.57
N GLU A 160 8.63 6.20 -11.84
CA GLU A 160 7.89 5.62 -12.96
C GLU A 160 6.37 5.87 -12.85
N GLN A 161 5.80 5.70 -11.65
CA GLN A 161 4.38 5.98 -11.40
C GLN A 161 4.05 7.45 -11.62
N ARG A 162 4.93 8.38 -11.21
CA ARG A 162 4.78 9.81 -11.49
C ARG A 162 4.77 10.09 -12.99
N GLU A 163 5.67 9.47 -13.75
CA GLU A 163 5.70 9.61 -15.21
C GLU A 163 4.41 9.07 -15.84
N GLN A 164 3.90 7.92 -15.37
CA GLN A 164 2.64 7.36 -15.84
C GLN A 164 1.45 8.29 -15.55
N LEU A 165 1.41 8.91 -14.37
CA LEU A 165 0.41 9.91 -14.01
C LEU A 165 0.50 11.15 -14.91
N ASP A 166 1.72 11.62 -15.21
CA ASP A 166 1.91 12.79 -16.07
C ASP A 166 1.48 12.51 -17.51
N ARG A 167 1.85 11.34 -18.06
CA ARG A 167 1.35 10.88 -19.37
C ARG A 167 -0.18 10.76 -19.40
N THR A 168 -0.79 10.30 -18.30
CA THR A 168 -2.25 10.18 -18.20
C THR A 168 -2.91 11.55 -18.14
N ARG A 169 -2.32 12.48 -17.39
CA ARG A 169 -2.74 13.88 -17.33
C ARG A 169 -2.67 14.55 -18.70
N ASP A 170 -1.56 14.38 -19.41
CA ASP A 170 -1.40 14.93 -20.76
C ASP A 170 -2.42 14.37 -21.73
N ARG A 171 -2.69 13.06 -21.69
CA ARG A 171 -3.77 12.44 -22.49
C ARG A 171 -5.13 13.03 -22.15
N LEU A 172 -5.41 13.29 -20.87
CA LEU A 172 -6.67 13.88 -20.42
C LEU A 172 -6.83 15.32 -20.94
N VAL A 173 -5.78 16.15 -20.84
CA VAL A 173 -5.77 17.51 -21.38
C VAL A 173 -5.99 17.51 -22.90
N ASN A 174 -5.23 16.69 -23.63
CA ASN A 174 -5.40 16.51 -25.08
C ASN A 174 -6.81 16.04 -25.45
N THR A 175 -7.38 15.11 -24.67
CA THR A 175 -8.75 14.64 -24.88
C THR A 175 -9.76 15.76 -24.68
N GLY A 176 -9.59 16.60 -23.65
CA GLY A 176 -10.42 17.79 -23.42
C GLY A 176 -10.39 18.79 -24.59
N GLU A 177 -9.21 19.02 -25.16
CA GLU A 177 -9.07 19.87 -26.35
C GLU A 177 -9.77 19.27 -27.58
N ASN A 178 -9.59 17.97 -27.81
CA ASN A 178 -10.24 17.24 -28.90
C ASN A 178 -11.76 17.25 -28.76
N LEU A 179 -12.28 17.12 -27.53
CA LEU A 179 -13.72 17.19 -27.24
C LEU A 179 -14.27 18.59 -27.54
N THR A 180 -13.53 19.64 -27.21
CA THR A 180 -13.87 21.02 -27.56
C THR A 180 -13.92 21.24 -29.08
N ARG A 181 -12.94 20.70 -29.84
CA ARG A 181 -12.95 20.73 -31.31
C ARG A 181 -14.15 19.97 -31.88
N SER A 182 -14.41 18.76 -31.40
CA SER A 182 -15.55 17.94 -31.80
C SER A 182 -16.88 18.65 -31.57
N ARG A 183 -17.07 19.30 -30.41
CA ARG A 183 -18.27 20.09 -30.11
C ARG A 183 -18.44 21.26 -31.09
N LYS A 184 -17.35 21.91 -31.49
CA LYS A 184 -17.36 23.00 -32.48
C LYS A 184 -17.77 22.49 -33.87
N ILE A 185 -17.27 21.32 -34.28
CA ILE A 185 -17.65 20.68 -35.55
C ILE A 185 -19.12 20.26 -35.53
N LEU A 186 -19.57 19.58 -34.47
CA LEU A 186 -20.97 19.18 -34.29
C LEU A 186 -21.90 20.40 -34.34
N ARG A 187 -21.54 21.51 -33.70
CA ARG A 187 -22.34 22.75 -33.75
C ARG A 187 -22.37 23.41 -35.14
N LYS A 188 -21.32 23.22 -35.96
CA LYS A 188 -21.33 23.65 -37.37
C LYS A 188 -22.23 22.74 -38.21
N MET A 189 -22.16 21.42 -38.03
CA MET A 189 -23.03 20.45 -38.71
C MET A 189 -24.51 20.68 -38.36
N ALA A 190 -24.83 20.84 -37.06
CA ALA A 190 -26.18 21.12 -36.59
C ALA A 190 -26.76 22.40 -37.21
N ARG A 191 -25.96 23.48 -37.30
CA ARG A 191 -26.39 24.72 -37.96
C ARG A 191 -26.67 24.51 -39.45
N ARG A 192 -25.80 23.78 -40.18
CA ARG A 192 -26.02 23.46 -41.59
C ARG A 192 -27.31 22.66 -41.82
N LEU A 193 -27.61 21.71 -40.92
CA LEU A 193 -28.87 20.96 -40.99
C LEU A 193 -30.09 21.86 -40.80
N VAL A 194 -30.05 22.79 -39.84
CA VAL A 194 -31.14 23.73 -39.60
C VAL A 194 -31.32 24.68 -40.79
N THR A 195 -30.25 25.24 -41.34
CA THR A 195 -30.33 26.12 -42.52
C THR A 195 -30.89 25.39 -43.73
N ASN A 196 -30.44 24.15 -43.97
CA ASN A 196 -30.94 23.36 -45.10
C ASN A 196 -32.43 23.03 -44.94
N LYS A 197 -32.88 22.68 -43.73
CA LYS A 197 -34.30 22.45 -43.44
C LYS A 197 -35.15 23.72 -43.62
N LEU A 198 -34.63 24.88 -43.19
CA LEU A 198 -35.33 26.16 -43.33
C LEU A 198 -35.44 26.58 -44.81
N LEU A 199 -34.36 26.43 -45.59
CA LEU A 199 -34.40 26.69 -47.03
C LEU A 199 -35.40 25.78 -47.74
N LEU A 200 -35.42 24.49 -47.41
CA LEU A 200 -36.40 23.55 -47.95
C LEU A 200 -37.85 23.98 -47.66
N GLY A 201 -38.13 24.43 -46.43
CA GLY A 201 -39.44 24.94 -46.05
C GLY A 201 -39.87 26.19 -46.83
N ILE A 202 -38.94 27.13 -47.08
CA ILE A 202 -39.20 28.34 -47.86
C ILE A 202 -39.55 28.01 -49.32
N ILE A 203 -38.82 27.05 -49.93
CA ILE A 203 -39.06 26.61 -51.31
C ILE A 203 -40.48 26.03 -51.43
N ILE A 204 -40.87 25.13 -50.52
CA ILE A 204 -42.21 24.52 -50.51
C ILE A 204 -43.30 25.59 -50.36
N LEU A 205 -43.10 26.57 -49.47
CA LEU A 205 -44.07 27.65 -49.25
C LEU A 205 -44.24 28.51 -50.52
N MET A 206 -43.14 28.84 -51.20
CA MET A 206 -43.13 29.55 -52.48
C MET A 206 -43.90 28.79 -53.57
N GLU A 207 -43.67 27.47 -53.70
CA GLU A 207 -44.38 26.64 -54.69
C GLU A 207 -45.89 26.64 -54.45
N VAL A 208 -46.31 26.46 -53.20
CA VAL A 208 -47.74 26.48 -52.82
C VAL A 208 -48.37 27.86 -53.10
N ALA A 209 -47.65 28.95 -52.82
CA ALA A 209 -48.13 30.31 -53.09
C ALA A 209 -48.36 30.55 -54.59
N ILE A 210 -47.42 30.12 -55.45
CA ILE A 210 -47.54 30.23 -56.91
C ILE A 210 -48.73 29.40 -57.41
N LEU A 211 -48.85 28.15 -56.97
CA LEU A 211 -49.98 27.29 -57.34
C LEU A 211 -51.32 27.90 -56.90
N GLY A 212 -51.40 28.41 -55.67
CA GLY A 212 -52.58 29.11 -55.16
C GLY A 212 -52.94 30.34 -55.99
N ALA A 213 -51.95 31.17 -56.35
CA ALA A 213 -52.16 32.35 -57.20
C ALA A 213 -52.68 31.98 -58.60
N VAL A 214 -52.13 30.92 -59.22
CA VAL A 214 -52.59 30.44 -60.54
C VAL A 214 -54.02 29.92 -60.47
N VAL A 215 -54.37 29.15 -59.43
CA VAL A 215 -55.74 28.65 -59.24
C VAL A 215 -56.71 29.79 -59.00
N TYR A 216 -56.34 30.76 -58.15
CA TYR A 216 -57.16 31.94 -57.88
C TYR A 216 -57.42 32.75 -59.16
N LEU A 217 -56.38 33.05 -59.94
CA LEU A 217 -56.53 33.76 -61.21
C LEU A 217 -57.38 32.97 -62.21
N LYS A 218 -57.22 31.66 -62.31
CA LYS A 218 -58.00 30.83 -63.24
C LYS A 218 -59.48 30.73 -62.85
N PHE A 219 -59.79 30.69 -61.56
CA PHE A 219 -61.16 30.46 -61.08
C PHE A 219 -61.95 31.76 -60.87
N PHE A 220 -61.29 32.84 -60.46
CA PHE A 220 -61.94 34.11 -60.14
C PHE A 220 -61.90 35.14 -61.28
N ARG A 221 -61.02 34.95 -62.28
CA ARG A 221 -60.86 35.86 -63.42
C ARG A 221 -61.54 35.33 -64.70
N LYS A 222 -62.69 34.67 -64.53
CA LYS A 222 -63.57 34.24 -65.61
C LYS A 222 -64.95 34.86 -65.44
#